data_AF-A0A1F9XMY7-F1
#
_entry.id   AF-A0A1F9XMY7-F1
#
_cell.length_a   1.000
_cell.length_b   1.000
_cell.length_c   1.000
_cell.angle_alpha   90.00
_cell.angle_beta   90.00
_cell.angle_gamma   90.00
#
_symmetry.space_group_name_H-M   'P 1'
#
loop_
_entity.id
_entity.type
_entity.pdbx_description
1 polymer ?
#
loop_
_entity_poly.entity_id
_entity_poly.type
_entity_poly.pdbx_seq_one_letter_code
_entity_poly.pdbx_strand_id
1 'polypeptide(L)'
;MLNAGPAGAQQLYMGAETGPDVFNRSEEIKLNQQDEDAFAKAFVLENSTAALYAVFESTAPAKAAASFMRQGIYRQELLILFAIALDSKTVFKTLAKERDKGVTLQAIAEKNKSDLMKIFKEAEELQKKIEIRAAFMDISTAAFVAGTSSAAVKMEPPSEPALPVENEKK
;
A
#
# COMPACT_ATOMS: atom_id res chain seq x y z
N MET A 1 1.36 -61.87 42.50
CA MET A 1 1.52 -62.36 41.12
C MET A 1 2.34 -61.33 40.37
N LEU A 2 3.57 -61.71 39.99
CA LEU A 2 4.51 -60.91 39.21
C LEU A 2 4.12 -61.02 37.74
N ASN A 3 4.02 -59.89 37.03
CA ASN A 3 4.07 -59.90 35.58
C ASN A 3 5.08 -58.84 35.12
N ALA A 4 6.21 -59.32 34.63
CA ALA A 4 7.23 -58.55 33.95
C ALA A 4 6.88 -58.50 32.45
N GLY A 5 6.88 -57.30 31.88
CA GLY A 5 6.76 -57.03 30.44
C GLY A 5 7.71 -55.89 30.05
N PRO A 6 8.14 -55.82 28.78
CA PRO A 6 9.56 -55.72 28.44
C PRO A 6 10.10 -54.29 28.34
N ALA A 7 11.43 -54.22 28.47
CA ALA A 7 12.27 -53.07 28.17
C ALA A 7 11.99 -52.50 26.77
N GLY A 8 11.68 -51.21 26.72
CA GLY A 8 11.50 -50.43 25.51
C GLY A 8 12.35 -49.17 25.56
N ALA A 9 13.45 -49.21 24.80
CA ALA A 9 14.17 -48.12 24.15
C ALA A 9 14.18 -46.72 24.80
N GLN A 10 15.40 -46.33 25.18
CA GLN A 10 15.95 -44.99 25.16
C GLN A 10 15.32 -44.11 24.06
N GLN A 11 14.79 -42.94 24.44
CA GLN A 11 14.51 -41.88 23.46
C GLN A 11 15.03 -40.54 23.99
N LEU A 12 16.26 -40.25 23.56
CA LEU A 12 16.79 -38.97 23.11
C LEU A 12 16.47 -37.70 23.92
N TYR A 13 17.50 -37.27 24.65
CA TYR A 13 17.75 -35.88 25.00
C TYR A 13 18.04 -35.07 23.72
N MET A 14 17.22 -34.07 23.40
CA MET A 14 17.68 -32.97 22.55
C MET A 14 16.91 -31.69 22.89
N GLY A 15 17.65 -30.72 23.41
CA GLY A 15 17.15 -29.45 23.89
C GLY A 15 16.49 -28.62 22.79
N ALA A 16 15.43 -27.92 23.18
CA ALA A 16 15.00 -26.70 22.54
C ALA A 16 15.06 -25.62 23.62
N GLU A 17 16.21 -24.96 23.67
CA GLU A 17 16.42 -23.73 24.42
C GLU A 17 15.54 -22.66 23.76
N THR A 18 14.34 -22.44 24.27
CA THR A 18 13.54 -21.26 23.93
C THR A 18 14.20 -20.04 24.54
N GLY A 19 15.22 -19.51 23.86
CA GLY A 19 15.76 -18.19 24.13
C GLY A 19 14.76 -17.09 23.70
N PRO A 20 14.76 -15.92 24.34
CA PRO A 20 13.90 -14.79 23.98
C PRO A 20 14.19 -14.20 22.58
N ASP A 21 15.15 -14.75 21.84
CA ASP A 21 15.58 -14.32 20.51
C ASP A 21 14.58 -14.64 19.38
N VAL A 22 13.51 -15.40 19.65
CA VAL A 22 12.47 -15.69 18.64
C VAL A 22 11.57 -14.48 18.38
N PHE A 23 11.59 -13.45 19.25
CA PHE A 23 10.88 -12.19 19.00
C PHE A 23 11.58 -11.26 18.01
N ASN A 24 12.81 -11.60 17.56
CA ASN A 24 13.57 -10.77 16.63
C ASN A 24 13.52 -11.28 15.17
N ARG A 25 12.56 -12.16 14.84
CA ARG A 25 12.07 -12.20 13.46
C ARG A 25 11.24 -10.94 13.26
N SER A 26 11.90 -9.90 12.78
CA SER A 26 11.26 -8.83 12.05
C SER A 26 10.50 -9.48 10.89
N GLU A 27 9.24 -9.86 11.14
CA GLU A 27 8.26 -9.80 10.07
C GLU A 27 8.38 -8.38 9.53
N GLU A 28 9.04 -8.22 8.39
CA GLU A 28 8.83 -7.05 7.57
C GLU A 28 7.32 -6.91 7.50
N ILE A 29 6.80 -5.90 8.21
CA ILE A 29 5.42 -5.49 8.08
C ILE A 29 5.29 -5.20 6.60
N LYS A 30 4.75 -6.15 5.84
CA LYS A 30 4.36 -5.94 4.46
C LYS A 30 3.19 -4.98 4.57
N LEU A 31 3.52 -3.69 4.69
CA LEU A 31 2.59 -2.59 4.55
C LEU A 31 1.75 -2.92 3.32
N ASN A 32 0.43 -2.91 3.51
CA ASN A 32 -0.50 -3.39 2.51
C ASN A 32 -0.42 -2.46 1.31
N GLN A 33 0.39 -2.82 0.31
CA GLN A 33 0.71 -1.96 -0.84
C GLN A 33 -0.52 -1.36 -1.53
N GLN A 34 -1.67 -2.05 -1.45
CA GLN A 34 -2.95 -1.57 -1.96
C GLN A 34 -3.47 -0.36 -1.19
N ASP A 35 -3.39 -0.38 0.14
CA ASP A 35 -3.88 0.71 1.00
C ASP A 35 -3.02 1.98 0.82
N GLU A 36 -1.71 1.85 0.63
CA GLU A 36 -0.85 3.00 0.31
C GLU A 36 -1.14 3.57 -1.08
N ASP A 37 -1.44 2.73 -2.06
CA ASP A 37 -1.77 3.18 -3.41
C ASP A 37 -3.14 3.88 -3.46
N ALA A 38 -4.14 3.34 -2.74
CA ALA A 38 -5.45 3.97 -2.62
C ALA A 38 -5.34 5.35 -1.94
N PHE A 39 -4.61 5.41 -0.82
CA PHE A 39 -4.36 6.68 -0.13
C PHE A 39 -3.61 7.68 -1.02
N ALA A 40 -2.55 7.26 -1.71
CA ALA A 40 -1.75 8.14 -2.55
C ALA A 40 -2.54 8.69 -3.75
N LYS A 41 -3.42 7.88 -4.35
CA LYS A 41 -4.34 8.34 -5.41
C LYS A 41 -5.32 9.37 -4.87
N ALA A 42 -5.96 9.09 -3.74
CA ALA A 42 -6.89 10.02 -3.10
C ALA A 42 -6.18 11.34 -2.72
N PHE A 43 -4.98 11.26 -2.15
CA PHE A 43 -4.13 12.40 -1.81
C PHE A 43 -3.84 13.31 -3.02
N VAL A 44 -3.50 12.73 -4.17
CA VAL A 44 -3.27 13.49 -5.41
C VAL A 44 -4.53 14.19 -5.90
N LEU A 45 -5.72 13.62 -5.68
CA LEU A 45 -6.98 14.29 -6.05
C LEU A 45 -7.40 15.42 -5.09
N GLU A 46 -6.86 15.47 -3.88
CA GLU A 46 -7.11 16.56 -2.91
C GLU A 46 -6.14 17.74 -3.08
N ASN A 47 -5.09 17.58 -3.90
CA ASN A 47 -4.06 18.59 -4.08
C ASN A 47 -4.02 19.09 -5.53
N SER A 48 -3.61 20.34 -5.71
CA SER A 48 -3.45 20.88 -7.07
C SER A 48 -2.23 20.26 -7.76
N THR A 49 -2.32 20.04 -9.07
CA THR A 49 -1.21 19.53 -9.89
C THR A 49 0.04 20.38 -9.76
N ALA A 50 -0.12 21.71 -9.66
CA ALA A 50 1.00 22.64 -9.48
C ALA A 50 1.74 22.42 -8.15
N ALA A 51 1.01 22.25 -7.05
CA ALA A 51 1.60 21.98 -5.74
C ALA A 51 2.31 20.62 -5.72
N LEU A 52 1.68 19.58 -6.29
CA LEU A 52 2.26 18.24 -6.38
C LEU A 52 3.58 18.23 -7.17
N TYR A 53 3.64 18.93 -8.31
CA TYR A 53 4.86 19.01 -9.11
C TYR A 53 5.95 19.85 -8.45
N ALA A 54 5.58 20.96 -7.81
CA ALA A 54 6.55 21.79 -7.09
C ALA A 54 7.19 21.02 -5.92
N VAL A 55 6.42 20.21 -5.19
CA VAL A 55 6.88 19.54 -3.98
C VAL A 55 7.55 18.19 -4.27
N PHE A 56 6.99 17.35 -5.16
CA PHE A 56 7.56 16.02 -5.45
C PHE A 56 8.55 16.00 -6.60
N GLU A 57 8.57 17.03 -7.46
CA GLU A 57 9.37 17.06 -8.70
C GLU A 57 9.18 15.79 -9.56
N SER A 58 7.94 15.26 -9.58
CA SER A 58 7.62 14.00 -10.24
C SER A 58 6.41 14.17 -11.14
N THR A 59 6.46 13.58 -12.33
CA THR A 59 5.32 13.44 -13.24
C THR A 59 4.33 12.35 -12.80
N ALA A 60 4.67 11.59 -11.75
CA ALA A 60 3.82 10.55 -11.17
C ALA A 60 3.71 10.72 -9.64
N PRO A 61 3.06 11.80 -9.15
CA PRO A 61 3.05 12.16 -7.74
C PRO A 61 2.41 11.09 -6.84
N ALA A 62 1.40 10.35 -7.32
CA ALA A 62 0.81 9.26 -6.56
C ALA A 62 1.82 8.13 -6.31
N LYS A 63 2.61 7.77 -7.33
CA LYS A 63 3.67 6.76 -7.20
C LYS A 63 4.77 7.24 -6.26
N ALA A 64 5.14 8.52 -6.32
CA ALA A 64 6.12 9.11 -5.42
C ALA A 64 5.64 9.06 -3.95
N ALA A 65 4.41 9.50 -3.68
CA ALA A 65 3.81 9.47 -2.35
C ALA A 65 3.73 8.03 -1.79
N ALA A 66 3.22 7.08 -2.58
CA ALA A 66 3.18 5.67 -2.19
C ALA A 66 4.58 5.10 -1.92
N SER A 67 5.58 5.46 -2.72
CA SER A 67 6.96 5.03 -2.51
C SER A 67 7.52 5.50 -1.18
N PHE A 68 7.27 6.74 -0.77
CA PHE A 68 7.72 7.25 0.54
C PHE A 68 7.00 6.55 1.69
N MET A 69 5.70 6.27 1.55
CA MET A 69 4.97 5.52 2.59
C MET A 69 5.51 4.11 2.76
N ARG A 70 5.82 3.42 1.65
CA ARG A 70 6.46 2.09 1.67
C ARG A 70 7.88 2.10 2.24
N GLN A 71 8.55 3.27 2.26
CA GLN A 71 9.85 3.48 2.92
C GLN A 71 9.71 3.79 4.42
N GLY A 72 8.48 3.75 4.96
CA GLY A 72 8.22 3.92 6.39
C GLY A 72 7.84 5.35 6.80
N ILE A 73 7.52 6.24 5.84
CA ILE A 73 6.87 7.52 6.17
C ILE A 73 5.39 7.27 6.42
N TYR A 74 4.88 7.61 7.60
CA TYR A 74 3.46 7.45 7.89
C TYR A 74 2.60 8.45 7.10
N ARG A 75 1.31 8.14 6.87
CA ARG A 75 0.37 9.00 6.14
C ARG A 75 0.34 10.44 6.68
N GLN A 76 0.22 10.60 8.00
CA GLN A 76 0.21 11.91 8.65
C GLN A 76 1.55 12.64 8.47
N GLU A 77 2.68 11.93 8.58
CA GLU A 77 4.00 12.52 8.33
C GLU A 77 4.14 12.98 6.88
N LEU A 78 3.63 12.21 5.92
CA LEU A 78 3.63 12.59 4.51
C LEU A 78 2.87 13.90 4.28
N LEU A 79 1.70 14.08 4.90
CA LEU A 79 0.92 15.31 4.78
C LEU A 79 1.65 16.51 5.41
N ILE A 80 2.26 16.31 6.59
CA ILE A 80 3.02 17.36 7.28
C ILE A 80 4.25 17.77 6.47
N LEU A 81 5.04 16.80 6.01
CA LEU A 81 6.23 17.06 5.20
C LEU A 81 5.88 17.71 3.86
N PHE A 82 4.76 17.32 3.25
CA PHE A 82 4.24 17.97 2.04
C PHE A 82 3.88 19.44 2.30
N ALA A 83 3.16 19.72 3.38
CA ALA A 83 2.79 21.09 3.76
C ALA A 83 4.01 21.96 4.08
N ILE A 84 4.97 21.43 4.85
CA ILE A 84 6.23 22.14 5.13
C ILE A 84 6.99 22.43 3.82
N ALA A 85 7.08 21.44 2.91
CA ALA A 85 7.72 21.62 1.62
C ALA A 85 7.06 22.72 0.79
N LEU A 86 5.73 22.74 0.76
CA LEU A 86 4.95 23.74 0.04
C LEU A 86 5.17 25.15 0.61
N ASP A 87 5.06 25.33 1.92
CA ASP A 87 5.22 26.63 2.60
C ASP A 87 6.64 27.19 2.46
N SER A 88 7.64 26.33 2.57
CA SER A 88 9.07 26.69 2.51
C SER A 88 9.64 26.71 1.10
N LYS A 89 8.85 26.33 0.08
CA LYS A 89 9.29 26.13 -1.31
C LYS A 89 10.48 25.17 -1.42
N THR A 90 10.49 24.16 -0.58
CA THR A 90 11.47 23.07 -0.62
C THR A 90 10.85 21.83 -1.27
N VAL A 91 11.70 20.84 -1.55
CA VAL A 91 11.27 19.58 -2.17
C VAL A 91 11.11 18.49 -1.13
N PHE A 92 10.06 17.68 -1.27
CA PHE A 92 9.69 16.64 -0.31
C PHE A 92 10.86 15.70 -0.01
N LYS A 93 11.61 15.31 -1.05
CA LYS A 93 12.74 14.38 -0.96
C LYS A 93 13.83 14.86 0.00
N THR A 94 14.03 16.17 0.13
CA THR A 94 15.00 16.75 1.05
C THR A 94 14.54 16.56 2.49
N LEU A 95 13.26 16.87 2.77
CA LEU A 95 12.69 16.75 4.12
C LEU A 95 12.55 15.29 4.55
N ALA A 96 12.15 14.39 3.64
CA ALA A 96 12.09 12.95 3.87
C ALA A 96 13.47 12.40 4.29
N LYS A 97 14.55 12.81 3.63
CA LYS A 97 15.92 12.44 4.01
C LYS A 97 16.34 12.96 5.38
N GLU A 98 15.84 14.12 5.81
CA GLU A 98 16.10 14.63 7.15
C GLU A 98 15.37 13.79 8.20
N ARG A 99 14.10 13.46 7.93
CA ARG A 99 13.32 12.55 8.77
C ARG A 99 13.99 11.18 8.89
N ASP A 100 14.47 10.61 7.78
CA ASP A 100 15.16 9.30 7.77
C ASP A 100 16.48 9.31 8.56
N LYS A 101 17.10 10.48 8.75
CA LYS A 101 18.26 10.67 9.63
C LYS A 101 17.88 10.81 11.10
N GLY A 102 16.60 10.67 11.45
CA GLY A 102 16.08 10.81 12.81
C GLY A 102 15.78 12.25 13.22
N VAL A 103 15.74 13.21 12.30
CA VAL A 103 15.34 14.59 12.61
C VAL A 103 13.84 14.63 12.85
N THR A 104 13.42 15.23 13.97
CA THR A 104 12.00 15.32 14.33
C THR A 104 11.25 16.28 13.41
N LEU A 105 9.95 16.07 13.22
CA LEU A 105 9.09 17.00 12.46
C LEU A 105 9.13 18.42 13.01
N GLN A 106 9.31 18.57 14.33
CA GLN A 106 9.49 19.87 14.97
C GLN A 106 10.76 20.58 14.50
N ALA A 107 11.90 19.89 14.53
CA ALA A 107 13.16 20.46 14.06
C ALA A 107 13.12 20.77 12.55
N ILE A 108 12.45 19.92 11.76
CA ILE A 108 12.24 20.16 10.32
C ILE A 108 11.38 21.42 10.10
N ALA A 109 10.27 21.58 10.82
CA ALA A 109 9.41 22.75 10.70
C ALA A 109 10.10 24.04 11.16
N GLU A 110 10.82 24.01 12.29
CA GLU A 110 11.59 25.15 12.80
C GLU A 110 12.64 25.62 11.78
N LYS A 111 13.41 24.67 11.22
CA LYS A 111 14.41 24.95 10.18
C LYS A 111 13.81 25.61 8.94
N ASN A 112 12.59 25.20 8.56
CA ASN A 112 11.88 25.69 7.40
C ASN A 112 10.94 26.89 7.70
N LYS A 113 10.94 27.39 8.93
CA LYS A 113 10.10 28.51 9.40
C LYS A 113 8.60 28.25 9.20
N SER A 114 8.18 27.01 9.35
CA SER A 114 6.78 26.58 9.24
C SER A 114 6.13 26.45 10.62
N ASP A 115 4.86 26.82 10.73
CA ASP A 115 4.09 26.62 11.95
C ASP A 115 3.60 25.17 12.04
N LEU A 116 4.34 24.34 12.77
CA LEU A 116 4.02 22.92 12.92
C LEU A 116 2.63 22.69 13.51
N MET A 117 2.20 23.51 14.48
CA MET A 117 0.93 23.29 15.17
C MET A 117 -0.26 23.56 14.25
N LYS A 118 -0.14 24.59 13.41
CA LYS A 118 -1.11 24.86 12.35
C LYS A 118 -1.12 23.71 11.33
N ILE A 119 0.05 23.36 10.80
CA ILE A 119 0.19 22.30 9.79
C ILE A 119 -0.35 20.95 10.29
N PHE A 120 -0.07 20.59 11.54
CA PHE A 120 -0.51 19.33 12.11
C PHE A 120 -2.04 19.21 12.12
N LYS A 121 -2.74 20.28 12.52
CA LYS A 121 -4.22 20.32 12.51
C LYS A 121 -4.78 20.24 11.10
N GLU A 122 -4.22 21.02 10.17
CA GLU A 122 -4.63 21.00 8.77
C GLU A 122 -4.39 19.62 8.13
N ALA A 123 -3.28 18.97 8.49
CA ALA A 123 -2.97 17.61 8.05
C ALA A 123 -3.96 16.58 8.63
N GLU A 124 -4.37 16.67 9.89
CA GLU A 124 -5.39 15.78 10.46
C GLU A 124 -6.73 15.89 9.75
N GLU A 125 -7.17 17.11 9.45
CA GLU A 125 -8.41 17.35 8.71
C GLU A 125 -8.33 16.82 7.27
N LEU A 126 -7.18 17.05 6.62
CA LEU A 126 -6.92 16.56 5.28
C LEU A 126 -6.84 15.03 5.23
N GLN A 127 -6.19 14.39 6.22
CA GLN A 127 -6.09 12.94 6.28
C GLN A 127 -7.47 12.30 6.32
N LYS A 128 -8.37 12.80 7.15
CA LYS A 128 -9.76 12.30 7.23
C LYS A 128 -10.48 12.38 5.88
N LYS A 129 -10.31 13.48 5.14
CA LYS A 129 -10.90 13.65 3.80
C LYS A 129 -10.33 12.64 2.81
N ILE A 130 -9.02 12.45 2.82
CA ILE A 130 -8.32 11.50 1.95
C ILE A 130 -8.75 10.06 2.28
N GLU A 131 -8.84 9.69 3.56
CA GLU A 131 -9.22 8.34 3.99
C GLU A 131 -10.66 7.99 3.57
N ILE A 132 -11.61 8.91 3.74
CA ILE A 132 -12.98 8.73 3.23
C ILE A 132 -12.95 8.47 1.72
N ARG A 133 -12.21 9.28 0.96
CA ARG A 133 -12.11 9.15 -0.49
C ARG A 133 -11.42 7.85 -0.91
N ALA A 134 -10.36 7.44 -0.23
CA ALA A 134 -9.63 6.20 -0.49
C ALA A 134 -10.55 4.99 -0.32
N ALA A 135 -11.36 4.96 0.75
CA ALA A 135 -12.32 3.87 0.98
C ALA A 135 -13.32 3.70 -0.19
N PHE A 136 -13.79 4.79 -0.81
CA PHE A 136 -14.68 4.70 -1.97
C PHE A 136 -14.00 4.19 -3.24
N MET A 137 -12.69 4.43 -3.40
CA MET A 137 -11.93 3.94 -4.55
C MET A 137 -11.76 2.42 -4.52
N ASP A 138 -11.54 1.86 -3.34
CA ASP A 138 -11.38 0.41 -3.17
C ASP A 138 -12.68 -0.34 -3.44
N ILE A 139 -13.82 0.19 -2.97
CA ILE A 139 -15.15 -0.37 -3.24
C ILE A 139 -15.46 -0.38 -4.74
N SER A 140 -15.17 0.72 -5.45
CA SER A 140 -15.42 0.82 -6.89
C SER A 140 -14.59 -0.19 -7.70
N THR A 141 -13.34 -0.41 -7.29
CA THR A 141 -12.45 -1.38 -7.93
C THR A 141 -12.95 -2.82 -7.72
N ALA A 142 -13.36 -3.17 -6.50
CA ALA A 142 -13.90 -4.48 -6.19
C ALA A 142 -15.21 -4.78 -6.95
N ALA A 143 -16.12 -3.80 -7.03
CA ALA A 143 -17.38 -3.94 -7.78
C ALA A 143 -17.15 -4.11 -9.30
N PHE A 144 -16.16 -3.40 -9.87
CA PHE A 144 -15.79 -3.55 -11.27
C PHE A 144 -15.23 -4.95 -11.58
N VAL A 145 -14.36 -5.49 -10.72
CA VAL A 145 -13.80 -6.85 -10.89
C VAL A 145 -14.88 -7.94 -10.71
N ALA A 146 -15.81 -7.77 -9.78
CA ALA A 146 -16.94 -8.68 -9.64
C ALA A 146 -17.88 -8.66 -10.88
N GLY A 147 -18.08 -7.49 -11.49
CA GLY A 147 -18.87 -7.32 -12.71
C GLY A 147 -18.26 -7.99 -13.94
N THR A 148 -16.92 -8.00 -14.07
CA THR A 148 -16.24 -8.67 -15.19
C THR A 148 -16.13 -10.18 -15.02
N SER A 149 -16.09 -10.68 -13.79
CA SER A 149 -16.09 -12.13 -13.52
C SER A 149 -17.43 -12.82 -13.81
N SER A 150 -18.53 -12.06 -13.89
CA SER A 150 -19.86 -12.61 -14.23
C SER A 150 -20.15 -12.63 -15.74
N ALA A 151 -19.27 -12.04 -16.55
CA ALA A 151 -19.44 -11.93 -18.00
C ALA A 151 -18.81 -13.10 -18.79
N ALA A 152 -18.48 -14.22 -18.15
CA ALA A 152 -18.18 -15.48 -18.84
C ALA A 152 -19.50 -16.19 -19.25
N VAL A 153 -20.37 -15.47 -19.97
CA VAL A 153 -21.48 -16.09 -20.69
C VAL A 153 -20.87 -16.81 -21.90
N LYS A 154 -20.85 -18.14 -21.78
CA LYS A 154 -20.70 -19.16 -22.82
C LYS A 154 -21.08 -18.61 -24.21
N MET A 155 -20.09 -18.15 -24.98
CA MET A 155 -20.26 -17.93 -26.42
C MET A 155 -20.28 -19.31 -27.07
N GLU A 156 -21.49 -19.82 -27.27
CA GLU A 156 -21.73 -20.97 -28.13
C GLU A 156 -21.41 -20.53 -29.57
N PRO A 157 -20.54 -21.25 -30.30
CA PRO A 157 -20.18 -20.85 -31.66
C PRO A 157 -21.41 -20.92 -32.58
N PRO A 158 -21.56 -20.01 -33.55
CA PRO A 158 -22.67 -20.03 -34.48
C PRO A 158 -22.62 -21.30 -35.33
N SER A 159 -23.71 -22.06 -35.32
CA SER A 159 -23.92 -23.22 -36.17
C SER A 159 -23.83 -22.81 -37.65
N GLU A 160 -22.83 -23.35 -38.33
CA GLU A 160 -22.56 -23.19 -39.75
C GLU A 160 -23.71 -23.79 -40.59
N PRO A 161 -24.23 -23.10 -41.63
CA PRO A 161 -25.22 -23.69 -42.51
C PRO A 161 -24.56 -24.69 -43.47
N ALA A 162 -25.00 -25.94 -43.40
CA ALA A 162 -24.58 -27.00 -44.31
C ALA A 162 -24.92 -26.67 -45.77
N LEU A 163 -23.89 -26.68 -46.63
CA LEU A 163 -24.05 -26.60 -48.09
C LEU A 163 -24.63 -27.93 -48.63
N PRO A 164 -25.54 -27.90 -49.62
CA PRO A 164 -26.04 -29.11 -50.25
C PRO A 164 -24.98 -29.74 -51.16
N VAL A 165 -24.80 -31.05 -50.99
CA VAL A 165 -23.92 -31.92 -51.77
C VAL A 165 -24.48 -32.07 -53.20
N GLU A 166 -23.67 -31.72 -54.19
CA GLU A 166 -23.87 -32.10 -55.59
C GLU A 166 -23.97 -33.63 -55.71
N ASN A 167 -25.05 -34.11 -56.32
CA ASN A 167 -25.12 -35.47 -56.83
C ASN A 167 -25.06 -35.43 -58.35
N GLU A 168 -23.87 -35.69 -58.90
CA GLU A 168 -23.72 -36.20 -60.26
C GLU A 168 -24.45 -37.55 -60.38
N LYS A 169 -25.32 -37.68 -61.38
CA LYS A 169 -25.59 -38.96 -62.03
C LYS A 169 -25.83 -38.77 -63.53
N LYS A 170 -24.84 -39.26 -64.28
CA LYS A 170 -24.89 -39.95 -65.59
C LYS A 170 -25.72 -39.38 -66.73
#